data_AF-A0A956DSE9-F1
#
_entry.id   AF-A0A956DSE9-F1
#
_cell.length_a   1.000
_cell.length_b   1.000
_cell.length_c   1.000
_cell.angle_alpha   90.00
_cell.angle_beta   90.00
_cell.angle_gamma   90.00
#
_symmetry.space_group_name_H-M   'P 1'
#
loop_
_entity.id
_entity.type
_entity.pdbx_description
1 polymer ?
#
loop_
_entity_poly.entity_id
_entity_poly.type
_entity_poly.pdbx_seq_one_letter_code
_entity_poly.pdbx_strand_id
1 'polypeptide(L)'
;HEEAAAFMKAGGRMAILDDYGKGDQLLAHFKIHRRSLPAQPLNYLRNKPSLAIATPAFDTSGGEILGLHPTVADVKQVVLNHGTGLRHPDLTPVLEVRVASGAPVVVAVAGQIDGPQAKGRLFAMGDPSAFINMMLRYPGNRAFALGLVHYLADGDATEKRRGRLFIVANEFGEKGSFGGVTPLRKSIDRKIAALMEALADLRHNGFPWWLHMLVAAAAALAVLWWVLRSLVRMYKSRLPRFARAIPLVAQGGVAGRVAVLSSDVSPPALALLEIRSALVEALAHHLDMSEQTPPSLLIEELVRRGSLSTDLERRSRNMLGSMSAAETAVVAGAPAKVSDAEVKVALGI
;
A
#
# COMPACT_ATOMS: atom_id res chain seq x y z
N HIS A 1 12.23 10.55 -2.55
CA HIS A 1 13.64 10.89 -2.86
C HIS A 1 14.28 9.92 -3.86
N GLU A 2 14.24 8.59 -3.68
CA GLU A 2 14.76 7.63 -4.68
C GLU A 2 14.18 7.82 -6.10
N GLU A 3 12.90 8.17 -6.18
CA GLU A 3 12.22 8.48 -7.46
C GLU A 3 12.81 9.71 -8.16
N ALA A 4 13.25 10.72 -7.42
CA ALA A 4 13.89 11.92 -7.97
C ALA A 4 15.27 11.60 -8.55
N ALA A 5 16.03 10.75 -7.85
CA ALA A 5 17.29 10.24 -8.37
C ALA A 5 17.07 9.36 -9.63
N ALA A 6 16.05 8.51 -9.63
CA ALA A 6 15.67 7.71 -10.80
C ALA A 6 15.23 8.57 -11.99
N PHE A 7 14.44 9.62 -11.73
CA PHE A 7 14.03 10.61 -12.73
C PHE A 7 15.26 11.26 -13.38
N MET A 8 16.23 11.72 -12.58
CA MET A 8 17.44 12.33 -13.13
C MET A 8 18.33 11.33 -13.86
N LYS A 9 18.48 10.09 -13.36
CA LYS A 9 19.19 9.02 -14.08
C LYS A 9 18.59 8.70 -15.45
N ALA A 10 17.30 8.96 -15.64
CA ALA A 10 16.64 8.82 -16.93
C ALA A 10 16.74 10.08 -17.83
N GLY A 11 17.57 11.06 -17.47
CA GLY A 11 17.73 12.33 -18.18
C GLY A 11 16.82 13.45 -17.68
N GLY A 12 16.10 13.23 -16.58
CA GLY A 12 15.30 14.25 -15.92
C GLY A 12 16.15 15.42 -15.41
N ARG A 13 15.57 16.61 -15.39
CA ARG A 13 16.24 17.85 -14.96
C ARG A 13 15.43 18.51 -13.87
N MET A 14 16.10 18.90 -12.79
CA MET A 14 15.45 19.38 -11.58
C MET A 14 16.23 20.55 -10.98
N ALA A 15 15.50 21.60 -10.59
CA ALA A 15 16.03 22.66 -9.75
C ALA A 15 15.30 22.68 -8.40
N ILE A 16 16.07 22.73 -7.32
CA ILE A 16 15.59 22.81 -5.94
C ILE A 16 15.97 24.18 -5.41
N LEU A 17 15.00 25.06 -5.25
CA LEU A 17 15.19 26.40 -4.73
C LEU A 17 14.52 26.46 -3.36
N ASP A 18 15.31 26.39 -2.29
CA ASP A 18 14.77 26.33 -0.93
C ASP A 18 15.76 26.87 0.11
N ASP A 19 15.31 27.84 0.90
CA ASP A 19 16.07 28.51 1.96
C ASP A 19 15.84 27.84 3.33
N TYR A 20 14.65 28.03 3.90
CA TYR A 20 14.22 27.57 5.23
C TYR A 20 12.99 26.64 5.18
N GLY A 21 12.60 26.21 3.98
CA GLY A 21 11.48 25.31 3.78
C GLY A 21 11.79 23.84 4.09
N LYS A 22 10.81 22.98 3.80
CA LYS A 22 10.83 21.53 4.11
C LYS A 22 11.69 20.69 3.16
N GLY A 23 12.46 21.30 2.27
CA GLY A 23 13.29 20.62 1.28
C GLY A 23 14.58 19.98 1.82
N ASP A 24 14.85 20.08 3.12
CA ASP A 24 16.07 19.51 3.75
C ASP A 24 16.28 18.03 3.45
N GLN A 25 15.21 17.22 3.51
CA GLN A 25 15.32 15.78 3.24
C GLN A 25 15.71 15.49 1.78
N LEU A 26 15.21 16.28 0.83
CA LEU A 26 15.55 16.15 -0.58
C LEU A 26 16.98 16.63 -0.86
N LEU A 27 17.39 17.76 -0.27
CA LEU A 27 18.76 18.27 -0.38
C LEU A 27 19.76 17.28 0.23
N ALA A 28 19.47 16.74 1.42
CA ALA A 28 20.31 15.76 2.10
C ALA A 28 20.45 14.45 1.30
N HIS A 29 19.42 14.03 0.57
CA HIS A 29 19.51 12.89 -0.34
C HIS A 29 20.58 13.07 -1.43
N PHE A 30 20.76 14.31 -1.91
CA PHE A 30 21.83 14.67 -2.83
C PHE A 30 23.09 15.14 -2.11
N LYS A 31 23.25 14.87 -0.81
CA LYS A 31 24.40 15.29 0.02
C LYS A 31 24.62 16.82 0.06
N ILE A 32 23.56 17.58 -0.23
CA ILE A 32 23.58 19.04 -0.16
C ILE A 32 23.15 19.42 1.25
N HIS A 33 24.03 20.11 1.96
CA HIS A 33 23.78 20.56 3.32
C HIS A 33 23.68 22.08 3.37
N ARG A 34 22.67 22.58 4.10
CA ARG A 34 22.52 23.99 4.38
C ARG A 34 23.59 24.47 5.37
N ARG A 35 24.01 25.72 5.20
CA ARG A 35 24.86 26.45 6.14
C ARG A 35 24.42 27.90 6.19
N SER A 36 24.64 28.57 7.30
CA SER A 36 24.34 30.00 7.42
C SER A 36 25.17 30.81 6.42
N LEU A 37 24.54 31.84 5.84
CA LEU A 37 25.27 32.90 5.14
C LEU A 37 26.21 33.64 6.10
N PRO A 38 27.28 34.26 5.58
CA PRO A 38 28.19 35.03 6.41
C PRO A 38 27.48 36.25 6.99
N ALA A 39 27.77 36.57 8.25
CA ALA A 39 27.17 37.73 8.93
C ALA A 39 27.57 39.07 8.29
N GLN A 40 28.75 39.12 7.67
CA GLN A 40 29.32 40.30 7.02
C GLN A 40 29.79 39.92 5.61
N PRO A 41 28.89 39.88 4.61
CA PRO A 41 29.29 39.71 3.22
C PRO A 41 30.11 40.92 2.75
N LEU A 42 31.00 40.71 1.79
CA LEU A 42 31.84 41.75 1.20
C LEU A 42 30.99 42.80 0.48
N ASN A 43 29.99 42.34 -0.27
CA ASN A 43 29.06 43.16 -1.02
C ASN A 43 27.64 42.89 -0.57
N TYR A 44 26.88 43.94 -0.32
CA TYR A 44 25.48 43.87 0.11
C TYR A 44 24.73 45.12 -0.31
N LEU A 45 23.42 44.98 -0.50
CA LEU A 45 22.60 46.04 -1.05
C LEU A 45 22.17 47.04 0.04
N ARG A 46 22.30 48.35 -0.24
CA ARG A 46 21.76 49.46 0.58
C ARG A 46 22.17 49.38 2.05
N ASN A 47 23.43 49.05 2.31
CA ASN A 47 23.98 48.89 3.66
C ASN A 47 23.25 47.87 4.55
N LYS A 48 22.52 46.90 3.95
CA LYS A 48 21.84 45.83 4.68
C LYS A 48 22.53 44.47 4.44
N PRO A 49 23.31 43.94 5.41
CA PRO A 49 24.03 42.67 5.25
C PRO A 49 23.15 41.47 4.92
N SER A 50 21.87 41.49 5.31
CA SER A 50 20.91 40.43 4.97
C SER A 50 20.53 40.37 3.49
N LEU A 51 20.90 41.39 2.70
CA LEU A 51 20.75 41.45 1.26
C LEU A 51 22.12 41.30 0.60
N ALA A 52 22.76 40.16 0.85
CA ALA A 52 24.07 39.85 0.30
C ALA A 52 24.04 39.84 -1.24
N ILE A 53 25.15 40.25 -1.85
CA ILE A 53 25.33 40.19 -3.29
C ILE A 53 26.23 38.99 -3.60
N ALA A 54 25.67 38.00 -4.27
CA ALA A 54 26.40 36.84 -4.75
C ALA A 54 27.06 37.14 -6.09
N THR A 55 28.22 36.53 -6.33
CA THR A 55 28.95 36.60 -7.60
C THR A 55 29.11 35.20 -8.19
N PRO A 56 29.29 35.05 -9.51
CA PRO A 56 29.62 33.78 -10.12
C PRO A 56 30.84 33.14 -9.45
N ALA A 57 30.70 31.87 -9.09
CA ALA A 57 31.81 31.06 -8.62
C ALA A 57 32.53 30.45 -9.82
N PHE A 58 33.86 30.33 -9.72
CA PHE A 58 34.64 29.58 -10.69
C PHE A 58 34.60 28.10 -10.32
N ASP A 59 34.41 27.24 -11.32
CA ASP A 59 34.50 25.81 -11.13
C ASP A 59 35.97 25.42 -10.92
N THR A 60 36.25 24.83 -9.76
CA THR A 60 37.57 24.29 -9.37
C THR A 60 37.52 22.77 -9.17
N SER A 61 36.44 22.11 -9.56
CA SER A 61 36.30 20.67 -9.45
C SER A 61 37.41 19.96 -10.24
N GLY A 62 38.10 19.02 -9.60
CA GLY A 62 39.21 18.28 -10.20
C GLY A 62 40.57 18.98 -10.24
N GLY A 63 40.71 20.18 -9.65
CA GLY A 63 42.00 20.90 -9.58
C GLY A 63 42.35 21.70 -10.84
N GLU A 64 41.49 21.68 -11.86
CA GLU A 64 41.57 22.56 -13.03
C GLU A 64 40.49 23.65 -12.95
N ILE A 65 40.82 24.87 -13.38
CA ILE A 65 39.86 25.99 -13.44
C ILE A 65 39.06 25.85 -14.74
N LEU A 66 37.87 25.24 -14.65
CA LEU A 66 37.00 24.94 -15.80
C LEU A 66 36.18 26.15 -16.28
N GLY A 67 36.27 27.29 -15.57
CA GLY A 67 35.61 28.54 -15.94
C GLY A 67 34.28 28.76 -15.21
N LEU A 68 33.39 29.57 -15.80
CA LEU A 68 32.08 29.88 -15.24
C LEU A 68 31.03 28.86 -15.69
N HIS A 69 30.12 28.50 -14.79
CA HIS A 69 29.01 27.64 -15.14
C HIS A 69 28.07 28.32 -16.15
N PRO A 70 27.53 27.62 -17.17
CA PRO A 70 26.71 28.23 -18.23
C PRO A 70 25.50 29.03 -17.73
N THR A 71 24.92 28.66 -16.58
CA THR A 71 23.81 29.40 -15.96
C THR A 71 24.13 30.84 -15.58
N VAL A 72 25.41 31.17 -15.43
CA VAL A 72 25.90 32.48 -14.97
C VAL A 72 26.82 33.16 -16.00
N ALA A 73 26.83 32.69 -17.25
CA ALA A 73 27.68 33.26 -18.30
C ALA A 73 27.51 34.78 -18.47
N ASP A 74 26.27 35.26 -18.44
CA ASP A 74 25.92 36.69 -18.58
C ASP A 74 25.62 37.37 -17.22
N VAL A 75 25.93 36.72 -16.11
CA VAL A 75 25.58 37.19 -14.76
C VAL A 75 26.82 37.76 -14.10
N LYS A 76 26.79 39.05 -13.74
CA LYS A 76 27.88 39.68 -12.98
C LYS A 76 27.70 39.53 -11.47
N GLN A 77 26.48 39.69 -11.01
CA GLN A 77 26.12 39.66 -9.60
C GLN A 77 24.63 39.35 -9.43
N VAL A 78 24.26 38.70 -8.34
CA VAL A 78 22.87 38.37 -7.99
C VAL A 78 22.58 38.91 -6.60
N VAL A 79 21.50 39.66 -6.46
CA VAL A 79 21.05 40.15 -5.15
C VAL A 79 20.25 39.05 -4.48
N LEU A 80 20.69 38.65 -3.29
CA LEU A 80 19.99 37.70 -2.43
C LEU A 80 19.07 38.44 -1.46
N ASN A 81 18.09 37.72 -0.92
CA ASN A 81 17.22 38.21 0.14
C ASN A 81 16.99 37.10 1.17
N HIS A 82 17.69 37.21 2.31
CA HIS A 82 17.63 36.22 3.40
C HIS A 82 17.95 34.79 2.95
N GLY A 83 18.91 34.64 2.03
CA GLY A 83 19.33 33.33 1.56
C GLY A 83 20.05 32.48 2.61
N THR A 84 20.24 31.21 2.23
CA THR A 84 21.01 30.20 2.96
C THR A 84 22.17 29.73 2.07
N GLY A 85 23.33 29.48 2.67
CA GLY A 85 24.47 28.88 1.98
C GLY A 85 24.29 27.37 1.81
N LEU A 86 24.96 26.82 0.81
CA LEU A 86 24.99 25.39 0.52
C LEU A 86 26.41 24.86 0.64
N ARG A 87 26.53 23.60 1.07
CA ARG A 87 27.77 22.83 1.08
C ARG A 87 27.51 21.50 0.41
N HIS A 88 28.37 21.15 -0.54
CA HIS A 88 28.38 19.86 -1.20
C HIS A 88 29.82 19.46 -1.56
N PRO A 89 30.20 18.17 -1.51
CA PRO A 89 31.56 17.72 -1.85
C PRO A 89 31.88 17.78 -3.35
N ASP A 90 30.99 17.32 -4.22
CA ASP A 90 31.26 17.01 -5.63
C ASP A 90 30.44 17.82 -6.67
N LEU A 91 29.73 18.89 -6.26
CA LEU A 91 28.88 19.68 -7.17
C LEU A 91 29.61 20.97 -7.53
N THR A 92 29.47 21.40 -8.78
CA THR A 92 30.05 22.65 -9.27
C THR A 92 29.39 23.83 -8.56
N PRO A 93 30.16 24.69 -7.86
CA PRO A 93 29.63 25.92 -7.31
C PRO A 93 29.27 26.88 -8.45
N VAL A 94 28.09 27.51 -8.38
CA VAL A 94 27.59 28.41 -9.42
C VAL A 94 27.60 29.86 -8.95
N LEU A 95 27.15 30.09 -7.72
CA LEU A 95 27.13 31.40 -7.08
C LEU A 95 27.73 31.31 -5.68
N GLU A 96 28.49 32.33 -5.31
CA GLU A 96 29.09 32.45 -3.99
C GLU A 96 28.91 33.86 -3.42
N VAL A 97 28.83 33.95 -2.10
CA VAL A 97 28.89 35.20 -1.35
C VAL A 97 30.29 35.32 -0.78
N ARG A 98 31.00 36.35 -1.23
CA ARG A 98 32.36 36.66 -0.77
C ARG A 98 32.32 37.35 0.59
N VAL A 99 33.38 37.16 1.36
CA VAL A 99 33.61 37.78 2.68
C VAL A 99 34.97 38.47 2.68
N ALA A 100 35.14 39.47 3.55
CA ALA A 100 36.41 40.18 3.67
C ALA A 100 37.55 39.27 4.20
N SER A 101 37.20 38.32 5.08
CA SER A 101 38.12 37.34 5.62
C SER A 101 37.46 35.96 5.67
N GLY A 102 38.18 34.94 5.19
CA GLY A 102 37.72 33.55 5.17
C GLY A 102 37.26 33.06 3.79
N ALA A 103 36.76 31.82 3.76
CA ALA A 103 36.30 31.19 2.54
C ALA A 103 34.93 31.74 2.11
N PRO A 104 34.70 31.93 0.79
CA PRO A 104 33.40 32.31 0.28
C PRO A 104 32.34 31.25 0.61
N VAL A 105 31.09 31.68 0.72
CA VAL A 105 29.96 30.79 1.00
C VAL A 105 29.19 30.57 -0.29
N VAL A 106 29.21 29.33 -0.78
CA VAL A 106 28.43 28.93 -1.96
C VAL A 106 26.94 29.03 -1.64
N VAL A 107 26.15 29.57 -2.56
CA VAL A 107 24.69 29.73 -2.42
C VAL A 107 23.90 28.99 -3.49
N ALA A 108 24.55 28.64 -4.60
CA ALA A 108 23.98 27.81 -5.64
C ALA A 108 25.00 26.80 -6.14
N VAL A 109 24.56 25.57 -6.39
CA VAL A 109 25.35 24.45 -6.89
C VAL A 109 24.63 23.77 -8.06
N ALA A 110 25.40 23.25 -9.00
CA ALA A 110 24.90 22.49 -10.14
C ALA A 110 25.68 21.19 -10.31
N GLY A 111 25.02 20.20 -10.89
CA GLY A 111 25.66 18.95 -11.26
C GLY A 111 24.94 18.24 -12.38
N GLN A 112 25.68 17.34 -13.03
CA GLN A 112 25.15 16.44 -14.04
C GLN A 112 25.19 15.02 -13.49
N ILE A 113 24.17 14.24 -13.84
CA ILE A 113 24.07 12.82 -13.49
C ILE A 113 24.08 12.03 -14.79
N ASP A 114 25.14 11.25 -15.01
CA ASP A 114 25.24 10.41 -16.19
C ASP A 114 24.19 9.28 -16.12
N GLY A 115 23.36 9.23 -17.16
CA GLY A 115 22.31 8.24 -17.34
C GLY A 115 22.57 7.38 -18.58
N PRO A 116 21.94 6.20 -18.69
CA PRO A 116 22.11 5.30 -19.83
C PRO A 116 21.59 5.86 -21.16
N GLN A 117 20.69 6.86 -21.13
CA GLN A 117 20.07 7.44 -22.33
C GLN A 117 20.35 8.93 -22.51
N ALA A 118 20.44 9.68 -21.42
CA ALA A 118 20.66 11.12 -21.43
C ALA A 118 21.24 11.57 -20.07
N LYS A 119 21.85 12.75 -20.06
CA LYS A 119 22.40 13.36 -18.84
C LYS A 119 21.31 14.06 -18.05
N GLY A 120 21.10 13.63 -16.82
CA GLY A 120 20.28 14.36 -15.86
C GLY A 120 20.99 15.63 -15.40
N ARG A 121 20.22 16.65 -14.99
CA ARG A 121 20.78 17.90 -14.45
C ARG A 121 20.13 18.20 -13.11
N LEU A 122 20.95 18.48 -12.11
CA LEU A 122 20.55 18.97 -10.80
C LEU A 122 21.02 20.41 -10.65
N PHE A 123 20.14 21.25 -10.12
CA PHE A 123 20.47 22.58 -9.66
C PHE A 123 19.90 22.77 -8.26
N ALA A 124 20.66 23.37 -7.35
CA ALA A 124 20.15 23.72 -6.03
C ALA A 124 20.60 25.13 -5.64
N MET A 125 19.70 25.90 -5.02
CA MET A 125 19.99 27.24 -4.52
C MET A 125 19.27 27.50 -3.21
N GLY A 126 19.97 28.12 -2.27
CA GLY A 126 19.45 28.43 -0.93
C GLY A 126 18.69 29.75 -0.82
N ASP A 127 18.28 30.37 -1.93
CA ASP A 127 17.49 31.61 -1.93
C ASP A 127 16.49 31.63 -3.09
N PRO A 128 15.28 31.07 -2.90
CA PRO A 128 14.22 31.13 -3.90
C PRO A 128 13.69 32.56 -4.10
N SER A 129 13.88 33.45 -3.14
CA SER A 129 13.36 34.82 -3.23
C SER A 129 14.09 35.66 -4.28
N ALA A 130 15.30 35.27 -4.70
CA ALA A 130 15.98 35.89 -5.84
C ALA A 130 15.11 35.92 -7.13
N PHE A 131 14.11 35.03 -7.24
CA PHE A 131 13.21 34.88 -8.36
C PHE A 131 11.81 35.51 -8.17
N ILE A 132 11.50 36.12 -7.02
CA ILE A 132 10.21 36.81 -6.85
C ILE A 132 10.18 38.11 -7.66
N ASN A 133 8.99 38.57 -8.04
CA ASN A 133 8.79 39.76 -8.88
C ASN A 133 9.58 40.99 -8.40
N MET A 134 9.63 41.23 -7.08
CA MET A 134 10.38 42.36 -6.51
C MET A 134 11.90 42.26 -6.71
N MET A 135 12.44 41.04 -6.81
CA MET A 135 13.87 40.79 -6.97
C MET A 135 14.27 40.70 -8.44
N LEU A 136 13.37 40.27 -9.33
CA LEU A 136 13.58 40.25 -10.78
C LEU A 136 13.74 41.63 -11.44
N ARG A 137 13.56 42.72 -10.67
CA ARG A 137 13.91 44.07 -11.10
C ARG A 137 15.42 44.28 -11.22
N TYR A 138 16.24 43.49 -10.50
CA TYR A 138 17.69 43.57 -10.61
C TYR A 138 18.13 42.85 -11.89
N PRO A 139 18.92 43.51 -12.77
CA PRO A 139 19.33 42.91 -14.05
C PRO A 139 20.03 41.57 -13.89
N GLY A 140 20.87 41.43 -12.85
CA GLY A 140 21.57 40.20 -12.55
C GLY A 140 20.66 39.03 -12.15
N ASN A 141 19.65 39.29 -11.31
CA ASN A 141 18.64 38.28 -10.94
C ASN A 141 17.84 37.83 -12.16
N ARG A 142 17.46 38.76 -13.05
CA ARG A 142 16.76 38.43 -14.29
C ARG A 142 17.63 37.61 -15.25
N ALA A 143 18.88 38.02 -15.46
CA ALA A 143 19.82 37.28 -16.30
C ALA A 143 20.06 35.87 -15.77
N PHE A 144 20.18 35.73 -14.45
CA PHE A 144 20.36 34.45 -13.80
C PHE A 144 19.11 33.55 -13.90
N ALA A 145 17.90 34.12 -13.77
CA ALA A 145 16.66 33.38 -14.00
C ALA A 145 16.58 32.82 -15.43
N LEU A 146 16.95 33.63 -16.43
CA LEU A 146 17.03 33.18 -17.82
C LEU A 146 18.07 32.06 -17.97
N GLY A 147 19.28 32.25 -17.43
CA GLY A 147 20.35 31.24 -17.47
C GLY A 147 19.97 29.92 -16.81
N LEU A 148 19.23 29.96 -15.69
CA LEU A 148 18.68 28.76 -15.06
C LEU A 148 17.65 28.06 -15.94
N VAL A 149 16.73 28.81 -16.56
CA VAL A 149 15.74 28.24 -17.49
C VAL A 149 16.44 27.59 -18.68
N HIS A 150 17.45 28.24 -19.27
CA HIS A 150 18.25 27.66 -20.35
C HIS A 150 18.94 26.37 -19.91
N TYR A 151 19.58 26.37 -18.73
CA TYR A 151 20.23 25.18 -18.19
C TYR A 151 19.27 24.00 -17.93
N LEU A 152 18.00 24.25 -17.62
CA LEU A 152 17.03 23.18 -17.40
C LEU A 152 16.30 22.78 -18.69
N ALA A 153 15.91 23.75 -19.53
CA ALA A 153 15.03 23.53 -20.66
C ALA A 153 15.77 23.20 -21.96
N ASP A 154 16.97 23.74 -22.17
CA ASP A 154 17.72 23.53 -23.40
C ASP A 154 18.40 22.17 -23.38
N GLY A 155 18.19 21.38 -24.44
CA GLY A 155 18.88 20.12 -24.65
C GLY A 155 20.39 20.32 -24.79
N ASP A 156 21.17 19.27 -24.56
CA ASP A 156 22.54 19.26 -25.09
C ASP A 156 22.48 19.38 -26.63
N ALA A 157 23.56 19.83 -27.28
CA ALA A 157 23.59 20.05 -28.74
C ALA A 157 23.15 18.83 -29.58
N THR A 158 23.17 17.63 -28.99
CA THR A 158 22.76 16.36 -29.57
C THR A 158 21.28 16.02 -29.37
N GLU A 159 20.54 16.76 -28.52
CA GLU A 159 19.15 16.47 -28.18
C GLU A 159 18.16 17.33 -28.99
N LYS A 160 17.31 16.66 -29.79
CA LYS A 160 16.27 17.32 -30.61
C LYS A 160 15.12 17.95 -29.80
N ARG A 161 14.99 17.65 -28.50
CA ARG A 161 13.84 18.04 -27.69
C ARG A 161 14.18 19.18 -26.73
N ARG A 162 13.55 20.34 -26.92
CA ARG A 162 13.39 21.35 -25.87
C ARG A 162 12.48 20.78 -24.78
N GLY A 163 12.93 20.83 -23.53
CA GLY A 163 12.18 20.34 -22.38
C GLY A 163 10.90 21.16 -22.14
N ARG A 164 9.92 20.55 -21.49
CA ARG A 164 8.77 21.28 -20.93
C ARG A 164 9.13 21.73 -19.52
N LEU A 165 9.05 23.03 -19.24
CA LEU A 165 9.28 23.59 -17.92
C LEU A 165 7.99 23.53 -17.11
N PHE A 166 8.02 22.81 -15.99
CA PHE A 166 6.95 22.79 -15.00
C PHE A 166 7.43 23.57 -13.77
N ILE A 167 6.70 24.61 -13.40
CA ILE A 167 6.99 25.40 -12.20
C ILE A 167 5.94 25.03 -11.16
N VAL A 168 6.41 24.53 -10.02
CA VAL A 168 5.57 24.19 -8.86
C VAL A 168 5.98 25.11 -7.72
N ALA A 169 5.03 25.86 -7.15
CA ALA A 169 5.25 26.84 -6.11
C ALA A 169 4.09 26.85 -5.11
N ASN A 170 4.27 27.51 -3.95
CA ASN A 170 3.35 27.54 -2.80
C ASN A 170 3.23 26.20 -2.07
N GLU A 171 2.15 26.00 -1.32
CA GLU A 171 1.88 24.73 -0.67
C GLU A 171 1.47 23.69 -1.71
N PHE A 172 2.29 22.66 -1.85
CA PHE A 172 1.98 21.50 -2.69
C PHE A 172 2.34 20.21 -1.95
N GLY A 173 1.55 19.16 -2.19
CA GLY A 173 1.88 17.81 -1.76
C GLY A 173 2.66 17.07 -2.84
N GLU A 174 3.85 16.59 -2.51
CA GLU A 174 4.64 15.76 -3.44
C GLU A 174 4.23 14.28 -3.32
N LYS A 175 3.70 13.71 -4.40
CA LYS A 175 3.50 12.27 -4.55
C LYS A 175 3.95 11.86 -5.95
N GLY A 176 5.14 11.27 -6.04
CA GLY A 176 5.73 10.85 -7.31
C GLY A 176 5.97 9.35 -7.38
N SER A 177 5.69 8.76 -8.54
CA SER A 177 6.26 7.50 -9.00
C SER A 177 6.86 7.74 -10.39
N PHE A 178 8.11 7.34 -10.56
CA PHE A 178 8.83 7.43 -11.83
C PHE A 178 9.01 6.01 -12.39
N GLY A 179 8.80 5.83 -13.69
CA GLY A 179 9.07 4.56 -14.38
C GLY A 179 8.05 3.43 -14.16
N GLY A 180 6.83 3.71 -13.67
CA GLY A 180 5.72 2.75 -13.73
C GLY A 180 5.85 1.48 -12.88
N VAL A 181 6.76 1.44 -11.90
CA VAL A 181 6.93 0.27 -11.02
C VAL A 181 5.74 0.16 -10.06
N THR A 182 5.07 -0.99 -10.09
CA THR A 182 3.70 -1.25 -9.62
C THR A 182 3.37 -0.65 -8.23
N PRO A 183 2.30 0.18 -8.11
CA PRO A 183 2.00 0.96 -6.91
C PRO A 183 1.68 0.15 -5.64
N LEU A 184 1.29 -1.13 -5.77
CA LEU A 184 0.87 -1.94 -4.61
C LEU A 184 2.05 -2.31 -3.68
N ARG A 185 3.16 -2.84 -4.20
CA ARG A 185 4.28 -3.31 -3.37
C ARG A 185 4.97 -2.16 -2.63
N LYS A 186 5.26 -1.06 -3.31
CA LYS A 186 5.84 0.15 -2.69
C LYS A 186 4.91 0.78 -1.64
N SER A 187 3.59 0.65 -1.77
CA SER A 187 2.66 1.17 -0.75
C SER A 187 2.71 0.37 0.56
N ILE A 188 2.99 -0.92 0.47
CA ILE A 188 3.11 -1.83 1.61
C ILE A 188 4.47 -1.62 2.27
N ASP A 189 5.55 -1.58 1.47
CA ASP A 189 6.91 -1.38 2.00
C ASP A 189 7.07 0.00 2.66
N ARG A 190 6.45 1.06 2.13
CA ARG A 190 6.45 2.39 2.79
C ARG A 190 5.64 2.40 4.09
N LYS A 191 4.53 1.67 4.17
CA LYS A 191 3.75 1.56 5.41
C LYS A 191 4.51 0.76 6.47
N ILE A 192 5.24 -0.27 6.06
CA ILE A 192 6.10 -1.05 6.96
C ILE A 192 7.28 -0.20 7.44
N ALA A 193 7.96 0.53 6.54
CA ALA A 193 9.06 1.41 6.91
C ALA A 193 8.61 2.55 7.85
N ALA A 194 7.47 3.19 7.57
CA ALA A 194 6.91 4.21 8.45
C ALA A 194 6.48 3.64 9.81
N LEU A 195 6.01 2.39 9.86
CA LEU A 195 5.69 1.70 11.11
C LEU A 195 6.96 1.36 11.91
N MET A 196 8.03 0.94 11.23
CA MET A 196 9.32 0.65 11.87
C MET A 196 10.01 1.90 12.40
N GLU A 197 9.93 3.02 11.67
CA GLU A 197 10.49 4.29 12.09
C GLU A 197 9.69 4.89 13.25
N ALA A 198 8.35 4.82 13.22
CA ALA A 198 7.52 5.16 14.37
C ALA A 198 7.82 4.26 15.59
N LEU A 199 8.11 2.97 15.38
CA LEU A 199 8.46 2.04 16.46
C LEU A 199 9.86 2.31 17.03
N ALA A 200 10.81 2.72 16.17
CA ALA A 200 12.16 3.13 16.58
C ALA A 200 12.13 4.44 17.38
N ASP A 201 11.31 5.40 16.96
CA ASP A 201 11.11 6.69 17.62
C ASP A 201 10.40 6.51 18.98
N LEU A 202 9.42 5.59 19.05
CA LEU A 202 8.79 5.15 20.30
C LEU A 202 9.78 4.51 21.31
N ARG A 203 10.81 3.82 20.81
CA ARG A 203 11.82 3.15 21.64
C ARG A 203 12.81 4.15 22.25
N HIS A 204 13.03 5.28 21.59
CA HIS A 204 13.97 6.31 22.06
C HIS A 204 13.29 7.37 22.94
N ASN A 205 12.08 7.80 22.61
CA ASN A 205 11.42 8.94 23.26
C ASN A 205 10.32 8.55 24.27
N GLY A 206 10.05 7.24 24.43
CA GLY A 206 8.95 6.74 25.26
C GLY A 206 7.57 6.96 24.60
N PHE A 207 6.54 6.33 25.14
CA PHE A 207 5.18 6.47 24.60
C PHE A 207 4.62 7.88 24.91
N PRO A 208 4.15 8.64 23.90
CA PRO A 208 3.42 9.87 24.13
C PRO A 208 2.13 9.62 24.90
N TRP A 209 1.74 10.53 25.81
CA TRP A 209 0.56 10.37 26.67
C TRP A 209 -0.76 10.15 25.90
N TRP A 210 -0.89 10.75 24.71
CA TRP A 210 -2.07 10.58 23.84
C TRP A 210 -2.16 9.18 23.24
N LEU A 211 -1.04 8.49 23.04
CA LEU A 211 -1.00 7.14 22.48
C LEU A 211 -1.50 6.12 23.52
N HIS A 212 -1.23 6.34 24.80
CA HIS A 212 -1.83 5.56 25.89
C HIS A 212 -3.37 5.69 25.93
N MET A 213 -3.89 6.90 25.73
CA MET A 213 -5.33 7.13 25.65
C MET A 213 -5.97 6.41 24.46
N LEU A 214 -5.29 6.40 23.31
CA LEU A 214 -5.74 5.67 22.13
C LEU A 214 -5.80 4.15 22.35
N VAL A 215 -4.75 3.57 22.95
CA VAL A 215 -4.71 2.13 23.25
C VAL A 215 -5.78 1.76 24.27
N ALA A 216 -5.99 2.58 25.31
CA ALA A 216 -7.05 2.36 26.29
C ALA A 216 -8.45 2.42 25.64
N ALA A 217 -8.69 3.39 24.77
CA ALA A 217 -9.96 3.51 24.04
C ALA A 217 -10.20 2.32 23.10
N ALA A 218 -9.16 1.85 22.40
CA ALA A 218 -9.24 0.67 21.53
C ALA A 218 -9.53 -0.61 22.32
N ALA A 219 -8.89 -0.80 23.47
CA ALA A 219 -9.15 -1.93 24.36
C ALA A 219 -10.59 -1.91 24.89
N ALA A 220 -11.10 -0.73 25.31
CA ALA A 220 -12.48 -0.58 25.76
C ALA A 220 -13.49 -0.92 24.65
N LEU A 221 -13.25 -0.46 23.42
CA LEU A 221 -14.07 -0.78 22.26
C LEU A 221 -14.04 -2.27 21.91
N ALA A 222 -12.88 -2.92 22.00
CA ALA A 222 -12.74 -4.35 21.75
C ALA A 222 -13.53 -5.18 22.78
N VAL A 223 -13.46 -4.82 24.06
CA VAL A 223 -14.25 -5.46 25.12
C VAL A 223 -15.74 -5.21 24.89
N LEU A 224 -16.15 -3.98 24.59
CA LEU A 224 -17.54 -3.63 24.31
C LEU A 224 -18.10 -4.44 23.13
N TRP A 225 -17.33 -4.53 22.04
CA TRP A 225 -17.71 -5.32 20.87
C TRP A 225 -17.81 -6.81 21.19
N TRP A 226 -16.87 -7.35 21.95
CA TRP A 226 -16.90 -8.75 22.38
C TRP A 226 -18.12 -9.05 23.26
N VAL A 227 -18.46 -8.16 24.19
CA VAL A 227 -19.65 -8.27 25.03
C VAL A 227 -20.91 -8.22 24.19
N LEU A 228 -21.06 -7.23 23.29
CA LEU A 228 -22.21 -7.15 22.37
C LEU A 228 -22.36 -8.42 21.53
N ARG A 229 -21.27 -8.91 20.96
CA ARG A 229 -21.27 -10.11 20.13
C ARG A 229 -21.63 -11.36 20.94
N SER A 230 -21.18 -11.44 22.18
CA SER A 230 -21.47 -12.57 23.07
C SER A 230 -22.92 -12.56 23.55
N LEU A 231 -23.49 -11.38 23.78
CA LEU A 231 -24.91 -11.20 24.11
C LEU A 231 -25.82 -11.62 22.95
N VAL A 232 -25.45 -11.30 21.70
CA VAL A 232 -26.21 -11.72 20.50
C VAL A 232 -26.21 -13.25 20.30
N ARG A 233 -25.25 -13.97 20.90
CA ARG A 233 -25.19 -15.44 20.84
C ARG A 233 -25.99 -16.13 21.95
N MET A 234 -26.47 -15.41 22.97
CA MET A 234 -27.27 -16.02 24.03
C MET A 234 -28.75 -16.08 23.62
N TYR A 235 -29.25 -17.32 23.53
CA TYR A 235 -30.66 -17.71 23.39
C TYR A 235 -31.36 -17.38 22.07
N LYS A 236 -31.06 -18.15 21.01
CA LYS A 236 -32.16 -18.58 20.12
C LYS A 236 -33.00 -19.59 20.90
N SER A 237 -34.09 -19.12 21.52
CA SER A 237 -35.11 -19.99 22.08
C SER A 237 -35.55 -20.99 21.01
N ARG A 238 -35.22 -22.27 21.19
CA ARG A 238 -35.72 -23.32 20.30
C ARG A 238 -37.23 -23.34 20.46
N LEU A 239 -37.96 -22.92 19.42
CA LEU A 239 -39.41 -23.03 19.39
C LEU A 239 -39.80 -24.45 19.81
N PRO A 240 -40.62 -24.60 20.87
CA PRO A 240 -41.01 -25.91 21.37
C PRO A 240 -41.75 -26.68 20.27
N ARG A 241 -41.64 -28.01 20.30
CA ARG A 241 -42.03 -28.89 19.18
C ARG A 241 -43.47 -28.71 18.72
N PHE A 242 -44.36 -28.26 19.61
CA PHE A 242 -45.77 -27.98 19.35
C PHE A 242 -46.05 -26.63 18.65
N ALA A 243 -45.09 -25.70 18.66
CA ALA A 243 -45.20 -24.38 18.01
C ALA A 243 -44.46 -24.31 16.67
N ARG A 244 -43.87 -25.42 16.21
CA ARG A 244 -43.24 -25.49 14.88
C ARG A 244 -44.33 -25.65 13.84
N ALA A 245 -44.26 -24.84 12.78
CA ALA A 245 -45.06 -25.08 11.58
C ALA A 245 -44.78 -26.50 11.09
N ILE A 246 -45.84 -27.27 10.86
CA ILE A 246 -45.74 -28.62 10.29
C ILE A 246 -45.10 -28.44 8.91
N PRO A 247 -43.92 -29.05 8.64
CA PRO A 247 -43.26 -28.88 7.35
C PRO A 247 -44.21 -29.36 6.23
N LEU A 248 -44.23 -28.65 5.10
CA LEU A 248 -45.10 -28.95 3.94
C LEU A 248 -44.96 -30.42 3.47
N VAL A 249 -43.78 -31.01 3.67
CA VAL A 249 -43.47 -32.42 3.41
C VAL A 249 -44.34 -33.38 4.23
N ALA A 250 -44.70 -33.00 5.46
CA ALA A 250 -45.57 -33.78 6.33
C ALA A 250 -47.07 -33.53 6.09
N GLN A 251 -47.44 -32.53 5.29
CA GLN A 251 -48.84 -32.19 5.01
C GLN A 251 -49.40 -32.86 3.73
N GLY A 252 -48.54 -33.26 2.79
CA GLY A 252 -48.98 -33.78 1.48
C GLY A 252 -48.97 -35.30 1.30
N GLY A 253 -48.77 -36.08 2.36
CA GLY A 253 -48.66 -37.55 2.25
C GLY A 253 -47.49 -37.99 1.34
N VAL A 254 -47.61 -39.18 0.72
CA VAL A 254 -46.59 -39.70 -0.22
C VAL A 254 -46.46 -38.82 -1.46
N ALA A 255 -47.58 -38.34 -2.01
CA ALA A 255 -47.60 -37.51 -3.21
C ALA A 255 -46.92 -36.13 -3.00
N GLY A 256 -47.14 -35.49 -1.86
CA GLY A 256 -46.47 -34.24 -1.52
C GLY A 256 -44.98 -34.40 -1.21
N ARG A 257 -44.59 -35.53 -0.61
CA ARG A 257 -43.18 -35.90 -0.45
C ARG A 257 -42.47 -36.03 -1.80
N VAL A 258 -43.08 -36.76 -2.72
CA VAL A 258 -42.55 -36.91 -4.09
C VAL A 258 -42.47 -35.56 -4.79
N ALA A 259 -43.50 -34.72 -4.71
CA ALA A 259 -43.51 -33.41 -5.35
C ALA A 259 -42.40 -32.47 -4.86
N VAL A 260 -42.09 -32.51 -3.55
CA VAL A 260 -40.98 -31.72 -2.98
C VAL A 260 -39.63 -32.28 -3.42
N LEU A 261 -39.46 -33.61 -3.40
CA LEU A 261 -38.23 -34.26 -3.83
C LEU A 261 -37.96 -34.13 -5.33
N SER A 262 -39.01 -34.06 -6.16
CA SER A 262 -38.91 -33.88 -7.61
C SER A 262 -38.79 -32.42 -8.06
N SER A 263 -38.77 -31.46 -7.14
CA SER A 263 -38.66 -30.04 -7.50
C SER A 263 -37.21 -29.65 -7.77
N ASP A 264 -36.98 -28.84 -8.81
CA ASP A 264 -35.64 -28.37 -9.23
C ASP A 264 -34.93 -27.51 -8.17
N VAL A 265 -35.66 -27.06 -7.14
CA VAL A 265 -35.17 -26.21 -6.05
C VAL A 265 -34.89 -27.02 -4.78
N SER A 266 -35.20 -28.33 -4.78
CA SER A 266 -35.00 -29.18 -3.61
C SER A 266 -33.51 -29.47 -3.38
N PRO A 267 -33.00 -29.27 -2.15
CA PRO A 267 -31.64 -29.66 -1.83
C PRO A 267 -31.44 -31.18 -2.04
N PRO A 268 -30.38 -31.63 -2.75
CA PRO A 268 -30.10 -33.06 -2.97
C PRO A 268 -29.92 -33.84 -1.66
N ALA A 269 -29.57 -33.16 -0.58
CA ALA A 269 -29.53 -33.74 0.76
C ALA A 269 -30.88 -34.29 1.24
N LEU A 270 -32.03 -33.71 0.83
CA LEU A 270 -33.35 -34.23 1.20
C LEU A 270 -33.66 -35.55 0.48
N ALA A 271 -33.31 -35.65 -0.81
CA ALA A 271 -33.46 -36.90 -1.55
C ALA A 271 -32.58 -38.02 -0.96
N LEU A 272 -31.34 -37.70 -0.58
CA LEU A 272 -30.44 -38.65 0.06
C LEU A 272 -30.98 -39.17 1.42
N LEU A 273 -31.67 -38.32 2.19
CA LEU A 273 -32.28 -38.72 3.45
C LEU A 273 -33.49 -39.62 3.27
N GLU A 274 -34.30 -39.41 2.24
CA GLU A 274 -35.42 -40.30 1.93
C GLU A 274 -34.93 -41.67 1.43
N ILE A 275 -33.85 -41.70 0.64
CA ILE A 275 -33.22 -42.97 0.23
C ILE A 275 -32.67 -43.71 1.46
N ARG A 276 -32.04 -42.99 2.39
CA ARG A 276 -31.54 -43.57 3.65
C ARG A 276 -32.68 -44.17 4.47
N SER A 277 -33.78 -43.44 4.69
CA SER A 277 -34.90 -43.94 5.49
C SER A 277 -35.53 -45.18 4.84
N ALA A 278 -35.81 -45.13 3.53
CA ALA A 278 -36.36 -46.26 2.79
C ALA A 278 -35.44 -47.48 2.80
N LEU A 279 -34.12 -47.28 2.66
CA LEU A 279 -33.13 -48.37 2.72
C LEU A 279 -33.08 -49.00 4.12
N VAL A 280 -33.05 -48.20 5.17
CA VAL A 280 -33.02 -48.68 6.56
C VAL A 280 -34.30 -49.43 6.90
N GLU A 281 -35.46 -48.91 6.49
CA GLU A 281 -36.76 -49.56 6.69
C GLU A 281 -36.84 -50.90 5.94
N ALA A 282 -36.43 -50.94 4.66
CA ALA A 282 -36.40 -52.16 3.87
C ALA A 282 -35.44 -53.21 4.46
N LEU A 283 -34.26 -52.78 4.95
CA LEU A 283 -33.30 -53.68 5.59
C LEU A 283 -33.81 -54.20 6.94
N ALA A 284 -34.41 -53.34 7.77
CA ALA A 284 -34.99 -53.73 9.04
C ALA A 284 -36.13 -54.74 8.84
N HIS A 285 -37.02 -54.49 7.88
CA HIS A 285 -38.09 -55.41 7.52
C HIS A 285 -37.54 -56.74 6.98
N HIS A 286 -36.52 -56.71 6.12
CA HIS A 286 -35.93 -57.94 5.58
C HIS A 286 -35.25 -58.80 6.66
N LEU A 287 -34.70 -58.16 7.69
CA LEU A 287 -34.00 -58.82 8.79
C LEU A 287 -34.92 -59.19 9.96
N ASP A 288 -36.21 -58.83 9.91
CA ASP A 288 -37.18 -58.93 11.01
C ASP A 288 -36.68 -58.21 12.29
N MET A 289 -36.11 -57.02 12.10
CA MET A 289 -35.59 -56.16 13.17
C MET A 289 -36.44 -54.90 13.31
N SER A 290 -36.41 -54.28 14.49
CA SER A 290 -37.13 -53.02 14.74
C SER A 290 -36.61 -51.90 13.83
N GLU A 291 -37.52 -51.06 13.32
CA GLU A 291 -37.21 -49.84 12.55
C GLU A 291 -36.32 -48.83 13.31
N GLN A 292 -36.26 -48.95 14.65
CA GLN A 292 -35.40 -48.11 15.49
C GLN A 292 -33.97 -48.63 15.61
N THR A 293 -33.64 -49.74 14.94
CA THR A 293 -32.31 -50.35 15.01
C THR A 293 -31.29 -49.46 14.31
N PRO A 294 -30.16 -49.13 14.96
CA PRO A 294 -29.13 -48.29 14.35
C PRO A 294 -28.55 -48.98 13.10
N PRO A 295 -28.27 -48.23 12.01
CA PRO A 295 -27.85 -48.80 10.73
C PRO A 295 -26.59 -49.69 10.79
N SER A 296 -25.70 -49.45 11.76
CA SER A 296 -24.51 -50.28 11.97
C SER A 296 -24.85 -51.72 12.35
N LEU A 297 -25.89 -51.92 13.18
CA LEU A 297 -26.33 -53.25 13.60
C LEU A 297 -27.04 -54.01 12.48
N LEU A 298 -27.73 -53.30 11.57
CA LEU A 298 -28.36 -53.92 10.40
C LEU A 298 -27.31 -54.50 9.43
N ILE A 299 -26.20 -53.79 9.22
CA ILE A 299 -25.09 -54.29 8.39
C ILE A 299 -24.41 -55.50 9.06
N GLU A 300 -24.19 -55.44 10.38
CA GLU A 300 -23.58 -56.54 11.13
C GLU A 300 -24.42 -57.81 11.07
N GLU A 301 -25.76 -57.69 11.14
CA GLU A 301 -26.66 -58.83 11.01
C GLU A 301 -26.71 -59.39 9.58
N LEU A 302 -26.62 -58.55 8.54
CA LEU A 302 -26.49 -59.02 7.14
C LEU A 302 -25.21 -59.82 6.90
N VAL A 303 -24.10 -59.37 7.48
CA VAL A 303 -22.82 -60.09 7.44
C VAL A 303 -22.94 -61.41 8.18
N ARG A 304 -23.59 -61.42 9.35
CA ARG A 304 -23.81 -62.63 10.17
C ARG A 304 -24.62 -63.69 9.44
N ARG A 305 -25.63 -63.29 8.65
CA ARG A 305 -26.46 -64.18 7.83
C ARG A 305 -25.78 -64.63 6.52
N GLY A 306 -24.50 -64.28 6.31
CA GLY A 306 -23.72 -64.68 5.14
C GLY A 306 -24.22 -64.09 3.83
N SER A 307 -25.01 -63.02 3.88
CA SER A 307 -25.72 -62.45 2.72
C SER A 307 -24.91 -61.38 1.97
N LEU A 308 -23.71 -61.04 2.45
CA LEU A 308 -22.86 -59.97 1.90
C LEU A 308 -21.44 -60.46 1.60
N SER A 309 -20.93 -60.11 0.42
CA SER A 309 -19.50 -60.21 0.12
C SER A 309 -18.73 -59.07 0.81
N THR A 310 -17.44 -59.27 1.08
CA THR A 310 -16.58 -58.30 1.78
C THR A 310 -16.49 -56.94 1.08
N ASP A 311 -16.58 -56.90 -0.25
CA ASP A 311 -16.61 -55.62 -1.00
C ASP A 311 -17.95 -54.90 -0.85
N LEU A 312 -19.07 -55.65 -0.83
CA LEU A 312 -20.40 -55.07 -0.69
C LEU A 312 -20.63 -54.53 0.73
N GLU A 313 -20.13 -55.22 1.75
CA GLU A 313 -20.14 -54.76 3.14
C GLU A 313 -19.47 -53.38 3.29
N ARG A 314 -18.26 -53.24 2.76
CA ARG A 314 -17.49 -51.99 2.82
C ARG A 314 -18.22 -50.84 2.11
N ARG A 315 -18.79 -51.10 0.93
CA ARG A 315 -19.56 -50.09 0.18
C ARG A 315 -20.81 -49.66 0.94
N SER A 316 -21.57 -50.61 1.49
CA SER A 316 -22.78 -50.33 2.29
C SER A 316 -22.47 -49.52 3.54
N ARG A 317 -21.38 -49.83 4.25
CA ARG A 317 -20.96 -49.07 5.44
C ARG A 317 -20.53 -47.64 5.08
N ASN A 318 -19.80 -47.46 3.98
CA ASN A 318 -19.42 -46.12 3.51
C ASN A 318 -20.62 -45.29 3.07
N MET A 319 -21.57 -45.89 2.35
CA MET A 319 -22.80 -45.22 1.90
C MET A 319 -23.70 -44.82 3.06
N LEU A 320 -23.96 -45.72 4.01
CA LEU A 320 -24.76 -45.39 5.20
C LEU A 320 -24.05 -44.37 6.10
N GLY A 321 -22.72 -44.39 6.14
CA GLY A 321 -21.91 -43.37 6.81
C GLY A 321 -22.05 -41.97 6.21
N SER A 322 -21.95 -41.84 4.88
CA SER A 322 -22.12 -40.55 4.20
C SER A 322 -23.56 -40.01 4.37
N MET A 323 -24.56 -40.87 4.26
CA MET A 323 -25.96 -40.52 4.54
C MET A 323 -26.17 -40.04 5.99
N SER A 324 -25.43 -40.61 6.96
CA SER A 324 -25.52 -40.22 8.38
C SER A 324 -24.89 -38.86 8.66
N ALA A 325 -23.79 -38.55 7.96
CA ALA A 325 -23.16 -37.25 8.01
C ALA A 325 -24.07 -36.17 7.42
N ALA A 326 -24.76 -36.46 6.31
CA ALA A 326 -25.75 -35.57 5.71
C ALA A 326 -26.94 -35.30 6.67
N GLU A 327 -27.45 -36.34 7.33
CA GLU A 327 -28.52 -36.21 8.34
C GLU A 327 -28.10 -35.29 9.50
N THR A 328 -26.90 -35.51 10.03
CA THR A 328 -26.37 -34.71 11.14
C THR A 328 -26.24 -33.23 10.77
N ALA A 329 -25.77 -32.94 9.56
CA ALA A 329 -25.63 -31.57 9.05
C ALA A 329 -27.00 -30.89 8.86
N VAL A 330 -27.98 -31.59 8.29
CA VAL A 330 -29.34 -31.06 8.09
C VAL A 330 -30.03 -30.80 9.43
N VAL A 331 -29.93 -31.70 10.39
CA VAL A 331 -30.51 -31.53 11.75
C VAL A 331 -29.86 -30.36 12.49
N ALA A 332 -28.56 -30.11 12.27
CA ALA A 332 -27.84 -28.97 12.83
C ALA A 332 -28.18 -27.63 12.14
N GLY A 333 -28.98 -27.63 11.06
CA GLY A 333 -29.27 -26.45 10.25
C GLY A 333 -28.06 -25.94 9.46
N ALA A 334 -27.06 -26.81 9.24
CA ALA A 334 -25.88 -26.51 8.46
C ALA A 334 -26.08 -26.94 7.00
N PRO A 335 -25.52 -26.22 6.02
CA PRO A 335 -25.57 -26.64 4.62
C PRO A 335 -24.76 -27.93 4.44
N ALA A 336 -25.45 -29.04 4.16
CA ALA A 336 -24.81 -30.29 3.74
C ALA A 336 -24.44 -30.18 2.26
N LYS A 337 -23.16 -30.29 1.92
CA LYS A 337 -22.71 -30.39 0.53
C LYS A 337 -22.92 -31.83 0.06
N VAL A 338 -24.11 -32.12 -0.46
CA VAL A 338 -24.41 -33.38 -1.14
C VAL A 338 -24.46 -33.08 -2.64
N SER A 339 -23.77 -33.88 -3.45
CA SER A 339 -23.80 -33.75 -4.91
C SER A 339 -24.82 -34.68 -5.55
N ASP A 340 -25.33 -34.32 -6.73
CA ASP A 340 -26.25 -35.19 -7.49
C ASP A 340 -25.62 -36.55 -7.85
N ALA A 341 -24.29 -36.59 -7.99
CA ALA A 341 -23.56 -37.83 -8.20
C ALA A 341 -23.66 -38.78 -6.99
N GLU A 342 -23.60 -38.25 -5.76
CA GLU A 342 -23.76 -39.06 -4.54
C GLU A 342 -25.19 -39.60 -4.41
N VAL A 343 -26.20 -38.83 -4.83
CA VAL A 343 -27.60 -39.29 -4.86
C VAL A 343 -27.79 -40.40 -5.89
N LYS A 344 -27.19 -40.30 -7.09
CA LYS A 344 -27.26 -41.34 -8.13
C LYS A 344 -26.59 -42.65 -7.69
N VAL A 345 -25.40 -42.54 -7.10
CA VAL A 345 -24.69 -43.70 -6.52
C VAL A 345 -25.54 -44.39 -5.45
N ALA A 346 -26.22 -43.62 -4.60
CA ALA A 346 -27.13 -44.18 -3.59
C ALA A 346 -28.38 -44.86 -4.18
N LEU A 347 -28.85 -44.42 -5.35
CA LEU A 347 -29.95 -45.05 -6.09
C LEU A 347 -29.52 -46.28 -6.89
N GLY A 348 -28.22 -46.58 -6.99
CA GLY A 348 -27.68 -47.65 -7.81
C GLY A 348 -27.75 -47.38 -9.32
N ILE A 349 -27.73 -46.10 -9.72
CA ILE A 349 -27.83 -45.62 -11.11
C ILE A 349 -26.50 -45.07 -11.60
#